data_AF-A0A1I2UFW0-F1
#
_entry.id   AF-A0A1I2UFW0-F1
#
_cell.length_a   1.000
_cell.length_b   1.000
_cell.length_c   1.000
_cell.angle_alpha   90.00
_cell.angle_beta   90.00
_cell.angle_gamma   90.00
#
_symmetry.space_group_name_H-M   'P 1'
#
loop_
_entity.id
_entity.type
_entity.pdbx_description
1 polymer ?
#
loop_
_entity_poly.entity_id
_entity_poly.type
_entity_poly.pdbx_seq_one_letter_code
_entity_poly.pdbx_strand_id
1 'polypeptide(L)'
;MDYEKFKESVKEDLGKMLKTRGLTVNIQEHHMEKLNSSYDALTITPEDSNIGVNANLSAMYSAVEDGQSYSKMLTSAVNKITEGLRNTPNVDIQDLTNYEVMKDKLSIDVVSAERNAEMLLNIPHERIEDMAVVYRLVLDKNDSGNGTVLITNKLMEQFGVTKEQLHADAMLNAPEIRPSEIRGMSEVLSEIMGVEMPPGMDTQDEKMFVATVPDKIHGAGVIAYPNFFEEAAEKIGGDYYVLPSSIHEVLLVKDNGDMSVKDLEAMVRDVNETQVAPEEQLTDHVYHYDCKEHVFEMADKYESRLAEKEAEGRDSDKDSLLGNLKAKKEEVAKEVSDKTSKEVKNKSREGETL
;
A
#
# COMPACT_ATOMS: atom_id res chain seq x y z
N MET A 1 19.18 -32.93 7.21
CA MET A 1 18.33 -33.89 6.47
C MET A 1 17.98 -33.20 5.17
N ASP A 2 18.00 -33.87 4.00
CA ASP A 2 17.57 -33.18 2.77
C ASP A 2 16.07 -32.88 2.80
N TYR A 3 15.65 -31.89 2.02
CA TYR A 3 14.28 -31.37 2.05
C TYR A 3 13.22 -32.40 1.64
N GLU A 4 13.48 -33.22 0.63
CA GLU A 4 12.53 -34.24 0.18
C GLU A 4 12.31 -35.31 1.26
N LYS A 5 13.39 -35.78 1.88
CA LYS A 5 13.28 -36.71 3.03
C LYS A 5 12.60 -36.07 4.23
N PHE A 6 12.76 -34.76 4.42
CA PHE A 6 12.04 -34.02 5.44
C PHE A 6 10.54 -34.04 5.19
N LYS A 7 10.09 -33.71 3.97
CA LYS A 7 8.68 -33.73 3.61
C LYS A 7 8.04 -35.11 3.82
N GLU A 8 8.72 -36.17 3.39
CA GLU A 8 8.25 -37.55 3.59
C GLU A 8 8.12 -37.91 5.08
N SER A 9 9.15 -37.59 5.87
CA SER A 9 9.18 -37.88 7.32
C SER A 9 8.08 -37.12 8.06
N VAL A 10 7.93 -35.83 7.76
CA VAL A 10 6.89 -35.00 8.38
C VAL A 10 5.51 -35.53 8.02
N LYS A 11 5.25 -35.84 6.75
CA LYS A 11 3.95 -36.38 6.31
C LYS A 11 3.59 -37.67 7.05
N GLU A 12 4.53 -38.60 7.16
CA GLU A 12 4.30 -39.89 7.84
C GLU A 12 4.07 -39.70 9.34
N ASP A 13 4.95 -38.97 10.01
CA ASP A 13 4.89 -38.80 11.47
C ASP A 13 3.71 -37.94 11.91
N LEU A 14 3.38 -36.90 11.13
CA LEU A 14 2.19 -36.06 11.34
C LEU A 14 0.92 -36.92 11.25
N GLY A 15 0.82 -37.77 10.22
CA GLY A 15 -0.30 -38.69 10.05
C GLY A 15 -0.44 -39.66 11.22
N LYS A 16 0.67 -40.24 11.70
CA LYS A 16 0.66 -41.11 12.89
C LYS A 16 0.17 -40.36 14.13
N MET A 17 0.70 -39.17 14.39
CA MET A 17 0.34 -38.39 15.58
C MET A 17 -1.13 -37.92 15.57
N LEU A 18 -1.65 -37.49 14.42
CA LEU A 18 -3.05 -37.11 14.26
C LEU A 18 -3.97 -38.33 14.47
N LYS A 19 -3.60 -39.50 13.93
CA LYS A 19 -4.33 -40.75 14.16
C LYS A 19 -4.33 -41.16 15.63
N THR A 20 -3.21 -41.00 16.35
CA THR A 20 -3.15 -41.25 17.80
C THR A 20 -4.08 -40.32 18.59
N ARG A 21 -4.39 -39.11 18.06
CA ARG A 21 -5.39 -38.20 18.63
C ARG A 21 -6.82 -38.52 18.24
N GLY A 22 -7.06 -39.61 17.50
CA GLY A 22 -8.38 -40.03 17.05
C GLY A 22 -8.91 -39.27 15.84
N LEU A 23 -8.04 -38.56 15.10
CA LEU A 23 -8.41 -37.87 13.87
C LEU A 23 -8.09 -38.74 12.65
N THR A 24 -9.09 -38.92 11.78
CA THR A 24 -8.90 -39.55 10.47
C THR A 24 -8.86 -38.44 9.41
N VAL A 25 -7.73 -38.34 8.72
CA VAL A 25 -7.44 -37.23 7.81
C VAL A 25 -6.79 -37.71 6.52
N ASN A 26 -7.06 -37.00 5.43
CA ASN A 26 -6.29 -37.07 4.20
C ASN A 26 -5.18 -36.01 4.25
N ILE A 27 -3.96 -36.39 3.86
CA ILE A 27 -2.80 -35.49 3.83
C ILE A 27 -2.25 -35.45 2.41
N GLN A 28 -2.35 -34.27 1.79
CA GLN A 28 -1.86 -34.03 0.45
C GLN A 28 -0.77 -32.96 0.46
N GLU A 29 0.22 -33.13 -0.40
CA GLU A 29 1.26 -32.12 -0.60
C GLU A 29 0.81 -31.19 -1.72
N HIS A 30 0.93 -29.89 -1.50
CA HIS A 30 0.58 -28.85 -2.45
C HIS A 30 1.67 -27.78 -2.45
N HIS A 31 1.97 -27.24 -3.62
CA HIS A 31 2.69 -25.98 -3.73
C HIS A 31 1.69 -24.84 -3.64
N MET A 32 1.81 -24.00 -2.61
CA MET A 32 0.90 -22.89 -2.35
C MET A 32 1.48 -21.61 -2.94
N GLU A 33 0.78 -21.03 -3.91
CA GLU A 33 1.05 -19.68 -4.39
C GLU A 33 0.17 -18.67 -3.62
N LYS A 34 0.79 -17.66 -3.03
CA LYS A 34 0.12 -16.54 -2.35
C LYS A 34 0.77 -15.23 -2.77
N LEU A 35 0.06 -14.13 -2.50
CA LEU A 35 0.66 -12.81 -2.65
C LEU A 35 1.86 -12.71 -1.71
N ASN A 36 2.95 -12.17 -2.22
CA ASN A 36 4.25 -11.99 -1.56
C ASN A 36 4.94 -13.26 -1.05
N SER A 37 4.42 -14.48 -1.28
CA SER A 37 5.06 -15.72 -0.81
C SER A 37 4.59 -16.96 -1.57
N SER A 38 5.49 -17.93 -1.71
CA SER A 38 5.13 -19.29 -2.11
C SER A 38 5.81 -20.29 -1.18
N TYR A 39 5.13 -21.41 -0.90
CA TYR A 39 5.66 -22.42 0.00
C TYR A 39 5.05 -23.78 -0.28
N ASP A 40 5.81 -24.84 0.01
CA ASP A 40 5.26 -26.19 0.01
C ASP A 40 4.47 -26.41 1.29
N ALA A 41 3.31 -27.03 1.17
CA ALA A 41 2.42 -27.28 2.28
C ALA A 41 1.94 -28.73 2.30
N LEU A 42 1.67 -29.24 3.50
CA LEU A 42 0.76 -30.37 3.66
C LEU A 42 -0.63 -29.82 3.97
N THR A 43 -1.61 -30.12 3.13
CA THR A 43 -3.02 -29.87 3.41
C THR A 43 -3.60 -31.08 4.13
N ILE A 44 -4.10 -30.85 5.35
CA ILE A 44 -4.71 -31.86 6.21
C ILE A 44 -6.21 -31.64 6.23
N THR A 45 -6.95 -32.56 5.61
CA THR A 45 -8.41 -32.47 5.47
C THR A 45 -9.07 -33.67 6.17
N PRO A 46 -10.00 -33.46 7.12
CA PRO A 46 -10.82 -34.55 7.67
C PRO A 46 -11.60 -35.28 6.58
N GLU A 47 -11.79 -36.60 6.70
CA GLU A 47 -12.48 -37.40 5.66
C GLU A 47 -13.94 -36.98 5.42
N ASP A 48 -14.58 -36.36 6.41
CA ASP A 48 -15.95 -35.87 6.39
C ASP A 48 -16.06 -34.37 6.07
N SER A 49 -14.95 -33.72 5.70
CA SER A 49 -14.88 -32.28 5.45
C SER A 49 -14.27 -31.96 4.09
N ASN A 50 -14.70 -30.85 3.48
CA ASN A 50 -14.05 -30.25 2.31
C ASN A 50 -13.05 -29.14 2.69
N ILE A 51 -12.96 -28.81 3.98
CA ILE A 51 -12.09 -27.75 4.51
C ILE A 51 -10.92 -28.42 5.26
N GLY A 52 -9.71 -28.02 4.90
CA GLY A 52 -8.48 -28.52 5.50
C GLY A 52 -7.59 -27.41 6.05
N VAL A 53 -6.61 -27.80 6.87
CA VAL A 53 -5.60 -26.91 7.44
C VAL A 53 -4.27 -27.14 6.71
N ASN A 54 -3.61 -26.05 6.33
CA ASN A 54 -2.30 -26.10 5.69
C ASN A 54 -1.17 -26.03 6.73
N ALA A 55 -0.28 -27.01 6.71
CA ALA A 55 0.99 -26.99 7.43
C ALA A 55 2.10 -26.53 6.47
N ASN A 56 2.73 -25.39 6.76
CA ASN A 56 3.80 -24.82 5.94
C ASN A 56 5.10 -25.64 6.11
N LEU A 57 5.41 -26.49 5.13
CA LEU A 57 6.61 -27.36 5.16
C LEU A 57 7.89 -26.55 5.08
N SER A 58 7.91 -25.49 4.26
CA SER A 58 9.07 -24.62 4.12
C SER A 58 9.46 -24.00 5.46
N ALA A 59 8.50 -23.43 6.20
CA ALA A 59 8.74 -22.86 7.53
C ALA A 59 9.14 -23.92 8.57
N MET A 60 8.52 -25.10 8.52
CA MET A 60 8.88 -26.22 9.40
C MET A 60 10.32 -26.70 9.16
N TYR A 61 10.77 -26.69 7.90
CA TYR A 61 12.13 -27.08 7.53
C TYR A 61 13.14 -26.03 7.98
N SER A 62 12.93 -24.75 7.67
CA SER A 62 13.79 -23.64 8.10
C SER A 62 13.96 -23.64 9.62
N ALA A 63 12.88 -23.83 10.38
CA ALA A 63 12.97 -23.88 11.84
C ALA A 63 13.88 -25.01 12.36
N VAL A 64 13.90 -26.16 11.68
CA VAL A 64 14.80 -27.27 12.04
C VAL A 64 16.24 -26.97 11.63
N GLU A 65 16.46 -26.31 10.50
CA GLU A 65 17.80 -25.84 10.07
C GLU A 65 18.36 -24.79 11.05
N ASP A 66 17.50 -23.93 11.59
CA ASP A 66 17.83 -22.91 12.60
C ASP A 66 18.00 -23.49 14.02
N GLY A 67 17.93 -24.82 14.17
CA GLY A 67 18.26 -25.54 15.40
C GLY A 67 17.05 -25.96 16.25
N GLN A 68 15.81 -25.76 15.80
CA GLN A 68 14.64 -26.33 16.48
C GLN A 68 14.66 -27.86 16.38
N SER A 69 14.37 -28.53 17.50
CA SER A 69 14.24 -29.99 17.49
C SER A 69 13.04 -30.43 16.65
N TYR A 70 13.27 -31.38 15.75
CA TYR A 70 12.24 -32.00 14.89
C TYR A 70 10.99 -32.42 15.66
N SER A 71 11.15 -33.07 16.83
CA SER A 71 10.01 -33.53 17.63
C SER A 71 9.19 -32.37 18.22
N LYS A 72 9.83 -31.27 18.63
CA LYS A 72 9.15 -30.07 19.11
C LYS A 72 8.41 -29.35 17.98
N MET A 73 9.03 -29.24 16.81
CA MET A 73 8.43 -28.69 15.61
C MET A 73 7.18 -29.50 15.24
N LEU A 74 7.29 -30.83 15.15
CA LEU A 74 6.17 -31.70 14.79
C LEU A 74 5.03 -31.64 15.82
N THR A 75 5.36 -31.66 17.12
CA THR A 75 4.35 -31.53 18.19
C THR A 75 3.60 -30.20 18.10
N SER A 76 4.33 -29.11 17.82
CA SER A 76 3.72 -27.79 17.63
C SER A 76 2.81 -27.76 16.41
N ALA A 77 3.24 -28.35 15.29
CA ALA A 77 2.43 -28.47 14.08
C ALA A 77 1.13 -29.26 14.35
N VAL A 78 1.23 -30.43 15.00
CA VAL A 78 0.05 -31.25 15.34
C VAL A 78 -0.92 -30.47 16.25
N ASN A 79 -0.42 -29.69 17.21
CA ASN A 79 -1.26 -28.85 18.06
C ASN A 79 -2.00 -27.78 17.24
N LYS A 80 -1.29 -27.01 16.42
CA LYS A 80 -1.86 -25.99 15.54
C LYS A 80 -2.90 -26.57 14.58
N ILE A 81 -2.62 -27.73 13.98
CA ILE A 81 -3.55 -28.41 13.08
C ILE A 81 -4.79 -28.89 13.85
N THR A 82 -4.61 -29.51 15.02
CA THR A 82 -5.74 -29.97 15.83
C THR A 82 -6.66 -28.82 16.22
N GLU A 83 -6.08 -27.68 16.59
CA GLU A 83 -6.79 -26.46 16.93
C GLU A 83 -7.49 -25.84 15.70
N GLY A 84 -6.78 -25.70 14.59
CA GLY A 84 -7.34 -25.19 13.34
C GLY A 84 -8.52 -26.03 12.84
N LEU A 85 -8.42 -27.36 12.95
CA LEU A 85 -9.52 -28.26 12.59
C LEU A 85 -10.74 -28.11 13.51
N ARG A 86 -10.52 -27.89 14.82
CA ARG A 86 -11.62 -27.66 15.78
C ARG A 86 -12.31 -26.32 15.57
N ASN A 87 -11.56 -25.31 15.16
CA ASN A 87 -12.06 -23.95 14.96
C ASN A 87 -12.46 -23.68 13.50
N THR A 88 -12.55 -24.73 12.68
CA THR A 88 -12.96 -24.63 11.27
C THR A 88 -14.29 -23.89 11.20
N PRO A 89 -14.37 -22.75 10.50
CA PRO A 89 -15.61 -22.02 10.38
C PRO A 89 -16.65 -22.90 9.68
N ASN A 90 -17.90 -22.82 10.15
CA ASN A 90 -19.03 -23.43 9.47
C ASN A 90 -19.39 -22.55 8.26
N VAL A 91 -18.59 -22.62 7.21
CA VAL A 91 -18.82 -21.86 5.98
C VAL A 91 -19.70 -22.69 5.06
N ASP A 92 -20.89 -22.19 4.76
CA ASP A 92 -21.67 -22.77 3.68
C ASP A 92 -20.98 -22.43 2.34
N ILE A 93 -20.52 -23.47 1.64
CA ILE A 93 -19.87 -23.33 0.34
C ILE A 93 -20.81 -22.64 -0.66
N GLN A 94 -22.13 -22.79 -0.49
CA GLN A 94 -23.11 -22.13 -1.34
C GLN A 94 -23.07 -20.61 -1.18
N ASP A 95 -22.89 -20.11 0.05
CA ASP A 95 -22.77 -18.68 0.31
C ASP A 95 -21.51 -18.11 -0.36
N LEU A 96 -20.39 -18.85 -0.35
CA LEU A 96 -19.13 -18.42 -0.99
C LEU A 96 -19.22 -18.29 -2.52
N THR A 97 -20.22 -18.91 -3.14
CA THR A 97 -20.43 -18.81 -4.60
C THR A 97 -21.49 -17.78 -5.00
N ASN A 98 -22.17 -17.16 -4.02
CA ASN A 98 -23.19 -16.16 -4.27
C ASN A 98 -22.60 -14.74 -4.19
N TYR A 99 -22.36 -14.13 -5.36
CA TYR A 99 -21.78 -12.79 -5.41
C TYR A 99 -22.60 -11.72 -4.69
N GLU A 100 -23.94 -11.77 -4.78
CA GLU A 100 -24.80 -10.75 -4.17
C GLU A 100 -24.69 -10.72 -2.64
N VAL A 101 -24.33 -11.85 -2.02
CA VAL A 101 -24.05 -11.95 -0.59
C VAL A 101 -22.60 -11.59 -0.29
N MET A 102 -21.67 -12.02 -1.15
CA MET A 102 -20.24 -11.86 -0.92
C MET A 102 -19.72 -10.46 -1.24
N LYS A 103 -20.41 -9.68 -2.08
CA LYS A 103 -19.98 -8.32 -2.43
C LYS A 103 -19.90 -7.41 -1.21
N ASP A 104 -20.79 -7.58 -0.24
CA ASP A 104 -20.81 -6.79 1.02
C ASP A 104 -19.65 -7.17 1.96
N LYS A 105 -18.87 -8.20 1.61
CA LYS A 105 -17.67 -8.66 2.32
C LYS A 105 -16.38 -8.33 1.56
N LEU A 106 -16.47 -7.55 0.47
CA LEU A 106 -15.32 -7.14 -0.32
C LEU A 106 -14.44 -6.18 0.46
N SER A 107 -13.16 -6.51 0.49
CA SER A 107 -12.06 -5.69 0.98
C SER A 107 -11.05 -5.48 -0.13
N ILE A 108 -10.24 -4.44 0.04
CA ILE A 108 -9.14 -4.08 -0.84
C ILE A 108 -7.83 -4.24 -0.08
N ASP A 109 -6.86 -4.85 -0.74
CA ASP A 109 -5.47 -4.91 -0.29
C ASP A 109 -4.60 -4.26 -1.39
N VAL A 110 -3.40 -3.83 -1.01
CA VAL A 110 -2.40 -3.31 -1.95
C VAL A 110 -1.12 -4.12 -1.80
N VAL A 111 -0.51 -4.48 -2.93
CA VAL A 111 0.72 -5.30 -3.00
C VAL A 111 1.72 -4.72 -4.00
N SER A 112 2.99 -5.11 -3.89
CA SER A 112 4.01 -4.78 -4.90
C SER A 112 3.59 -5.27 -6.28
N ALA A 113 3.59 -4.38 -7.27
CA ALA A 113 3.34 -4.73 -8.65
C ALA A 113 4.35 -5.73 -9.22
N GLU A 114 5.62 -5.48 -8.91
CA GLU A 114 6.77 -6.20 -9.46
C GLU A 114 6.89 -7.58 -8.82
N ARG A 115 6.89 -7.64 -7.48
CA ARG A 115 7.08 -8.90 -6.75
C ARG A 115 5.94 -9.90 -6.98
N ASN A 116 4.76 -9.41 -7.36
CA ASN A 116 3.59 -10.24 -7.63
C ASN A 116 3.25 -10.37 -9.12
N ALA A 117 4.14 -9.98 -10.04
CA ALA A 117 3.86 -9.93 -11.47
C ALA A 117 3.26 -11.23 -12.03
N GLU A 118 3.76 -12.40 -11.61
CA GLU A 118 3.24 -13.70 -12.04
C GLU A 118 1.83 -13.98 -11.50
N MET A 119 1.61 -13.71 -10.21
CA MET A 119 0.31 -13.94 -9.58
C MET A 119 -0.76 -12.98 -10.11
N LEU A 120 -0.38 -11.74 -10.44
CA LEU A 120 -1.26 -10.72 -11.02
C LEU A 120 -1.84 -11.11 -12.39
N LEU A 121 -1.22 -12.06 -13.10
CA LEU A 121 -1.81 -12.62 -14.34
C LEU A 121 -3.10 -13.41 -14.06
N ASN A 122 -3.25 -13.92 -12.83
CA ASN A 122 -4.31 -14.85 -12.45
C ASN A 122 -5.37 -14.23 -11.53
N ILE A 123 -5.22 -12.95 -11.16
CA ILE A 123 -6.15 -12.25 -10.26
C ILE A 123 -6.56 -10.87 -10.82
N PRO A 124 -7.82 -10.43 -10.58
CA PRO A 124 -8.24 -9.08 -10.94
C PRO A 124 -7.51 -8.04 -10.09
N HIS A 125 -6.95 -7.02 -10.74
CA HIS A 125 -6.17 -5.98 -10.06
C HIS A 125 -6.18 -4.64 -10.80
N GLU A 126 -6.11 -3.51 -10.08
CA GLU A 126 -5.82 -2.19 -10.66
C GLU A 126 -4.39 -1.75 -10.33
N ARG A 127 -3.76 -0.99 -11.23
CA ARG A 127 -2.42 -0.42 -10.99
C ARG A 127 -2.56 0.92 -10.29
N ILE A 128 -1.74 1.14 -9.26
CA ILE A 128 -1.54 2.44 -8.64
C ILE A 128 -0.04 2.62 -8.43
N GLU A 129 0.57 3.54 -9.17
CA GLU A 129 2.03 3.65 -9.28
C GLU A 129 2.70 2.28 -9.55
N ASP A 130 3.65 1.86 -8.72
CA ASP A 130 4.34 0.57 -8.73
C ASP A 130 3.69 -0.46 -7.79
N MET A 131 2.43 -0.24 -7.40
CA MET A 131 1.62 -1.16 -6.63
C MET A 131 0.45 -1.71 -7.43
N ALA A 132 -0.18 -2.75 -6.90
CA ALA A 132 -1.40 -3.34 -7.42
C ALA A 132 -2.47 -3.39 -6.32
N VAL A 133 -3.64 -2.86 -6.62
CA VAL A 133 -4.87 -3.00 -5.83
C VAL A 133 -5.49 -4.35 -6.16
N VAL A 134 -5.72 -5.18 -5.15
CA VAL A 134 -6.30 -6.53 -5.29
C VAL A 134 -7.50 -6.70 -4.36
N TYR A 135 -8.37 -7.66 -4.67
CA TYR A 135 -9.66 -7.81 -3.99
C TYR A 135 -9.74 -9.09 -3.18
N ARG A 136 -10.26 -8.98 -1.95
CA ARG A 136 -10.42 -10.12 -1.04
C ARG A 136 -11.79 -10.11 -0.41
N LEU A 137 -12.26 -11.29 -0.01
CA LEU A 137 -13.44 -11.44 0.82
C LEU A 137 -13.01 -11.62 2.26
N VAL A 138 -13.59 -10.82 3.16
CA VAL A 138 -13.40 -10.94 4.60
C VAL A 138 -14.55 -11.79 5.13
N LEU A 139 -14.23 -13.03 5.49
CA LEU A 139 -15.18 -13.96 6.08
C LEU A 139 -15.29 -13.68 7.58
N ASP A 140 -16.49 -13.88 8.11
CA ASP A 140 -16.84 -13.48 9.47
C ASP A 140 -15.86 -14.01 10.52
N LYS A 141 -15.64 -13.18 11.54
CA LYS A 141 -14.79 -13.46 12.70
C LYS A 141 -15.20 -14.75 13.40
N ASN A 142 -14.32 -15.73 13.38
CA ASN A 142 -14.23 -16.75 14.41
C ASN A 142 -13.12 -16.38 15.40
N ASP A 143 -13.11 -17.00 16.59
CA ASP A 143 -12.14 -16.74 17.68
C ASP A 143 -10.66 -16.90 17.25
N SER A 144 -10.39 -17.37 16.03
CA SER A 144 -9.06 -17.60 15.43
C SER A 144 -8.62 -16.52 14.42
N GLY A 145 -9.40 -15.45 14.21
CA GLY A 145 -9.08 -14.33 13.31
C GLY A 145 -10.00 -14.21 12.10
N ASN A 146 -9.76 -13.21 11.25
CA ASN A 146 -10.50 -12.99 10.01
C ASN A 146 -10.02 -13.98 8.94
N GLY A 147 -10.89 -14.91 8.52
CA GLY A 147 -10.62 -15.74 7.34
C GLY A 147 -10.73 -14.87 6.08
N THR A 148 -9.69 -14.81 5.26
CA THR A 148 -9.72 -14.02 4.02
C THR A 148 -9.58 -14.90 2.78
N VAL A 149 -10.37 -14.64 1.74
CA VAL A 149 -10.26 -15.32 0.45
C VAL A 149 -9.83 -14.32 -0.61
N LEU A 150 -8.71 -14.59 -1.30
CA LEU A 150 -8.30 -13.79 -2.44
C LEU A 150 -9.20 -14.08 -3.64
N ILE A 151 -9.70 -13.03 -4.29
CA ILE A 151 -10.48 -13.19 -5.52
C ILE A 151 -9.52 -13.45 -6.66
N THR A 152 -9.69 -14.61 -7.31
CA THR A 152 -8.95 -14.99 -8.52
C THR A 152 -9.79 -14.73 -9.75
N ASN A 153 -9.19 -14.69 -10.94
CA ASN A 153 -9.93 -14.58 -12.20
C ASN A 153 -11.00 -15.69 -12.31
N LYS A 154 -10.66 -16.91 -11.88
CA LYS A 154 -11.60 -18.04 -11.85
C LYS A 154 -12.78 -17.81 -10.89
N LEU A 155 -12.54 -17.27 -9.70
CA LEU A 155 -13.63 -16.97 -8.75
C LEU A 155 -14.50 -15.83 -9.26
N MET A 156 -13.90 -14.80 -9.87
CA MET A 156 -14.62 -13.70 -10.50
C MET A 156 -15.51 -14.19 -11.67
N GLU A 157 -14.99 -15.08 -12.51
CA GLU A 157 -15.77 -15.75 -13.58
C GLU A 157 -16.92 -16.58 -13.01
N GLN A 158 -16.70 -17.29 -11.90
CA GLN A 158 -17.75 -18.04 -11.19
C GLN A 158 -18.83 -17.13 -10.62
N PHE A 159 -18.46 -15.97 -10.10
CA PHE A 159 -19.40 -14.92 -9.68
C PHE A 159 -20.15 -14.29 -10.86
N GLY A 160 -19.66 -14.42 -12.09
CA GLY A 160 -20.29 -13.88 -13.28
C GLY A 160 -20.20 -12.35 -13.36
N VAL A 161 -19.20 -11.74 -12.72
CA VAL A 161 -18.99 -10.30 -12.69
C VAL A 161 -17.76 -9.88 -13.47
N THR A 162 -17.75 -8.63 -13.94
CA THR A 162 -16.58 -8.06 -14.60
C THR A 162 -15.60 -7.48 -13.58
N LYS A 163 -14.36 -7.23 -14.01
CA LYS A 163 -13.34 -6.57 -13.19
C LYS A 163 -13.80 -5.17 -12.75
N GLU A 164 -14.45 -4.42 -13.65
CA GLU A 164 -14.92 -3.06 -13.39
C GLU A 164 -16.03 -3.04 -12.35
N GLN A 165 -16.97 -4.00 -12.44
CA GLN A 165 -18.01 -4.16 -11.44
C GLN A 165 -17.42 -4.55 -10.09
N LEU A 166 -16.51 -5.54 -10.05
CA LEU A 166 -15.84 -5.96 -8.84
C LEU A 166 -15.09 -4.80 -8.16
N HIS A 167 -14.38 -4.00 -8.95
CA HIS A 167 -13.67 -2.83 -8.45
C HIS A 167 -14.63 -1.80 -7.86
N ALA A 168 -15.70 -1.45 -8.58
CA ALA A 168 -16.69 -0.48 -8.11
C ALA A 168 -17.36 -0.93 -6.80
N ASP A 169 -17.77 -2.20 -6.72
CA ASP A 169 -18.40 -2.76 -5.53
C ASP A 169 -17.41 -2.81 -4.35
N ALA A 170 -16.14 -3.15 -4.60
CA ALA A 170 -15.10 -3.13 -3.56
C ALA A 170 -14.81 -1.71 -3.05
N MET A 171 -14.80 -0.70 -3.92
CA MET A 171 -14.59 0.71 -3.53
C MET A 171 -15.71 1.27 -2.66
N LEU A 172 -16.92 0.72 -2.78
CA LEU A 172 -18.06 1.08 -1.93
C LEU A 172 -18.02 0.31 -0.60
N ASN A 173 -17.77 -1.00 -0.65
CA ASN A 173 -17.96 -1.86 0.52
C ASN A 173 -16.73 -1.91 1.43
N ALA A 174 -15.51 -1.83 0.89
CA ALA A 174 -14.29 -1.94 1.70
C ALA A 174 -14.20 -0.88 2.82
N PRO A 175 -14.45 0.42 2.57
CA PRO A 175 -14.45 1.44 3.62
C PRO A 175 -15.56 1.24 4.67
N GLU A 176 -16.71 0.66 4.30
CA GLU A 176 -17.81 0.41 5.24
C GLU A 176 -17.48 -0.72 6.22
N ILE A 177 -16.85 -1.80 5.75
CA ILE A 177 -16.51 -2.95 6.60
C ILE A 177 -15.18 -2.78 7.34
N ARG A 178 -14.25 -2.02 6.76
CA ARG A 178 -12.88 -1.82 7.25
C ARG A 178 -12.47 -0.36 7.02
N PRO A 179 -13.06 0.58 7.77
CA PRO A 179 -12.81 2.00 7.57
C PRO A 179 -11.32 2.34 7.73
N SER A 180 -10.87 3.38 7.03
CA SER A 180 -9.53 3.92 7.22
C SER A 180 -9.37 4.48 8.64
N GLU A 181 -8.27 4.14 9.28
CA GLU A 181 -7.83 4.74 10.54
C GLU A 181 -6.53 5.48 10.30
N ILE A 182 -6.57 6.81 10.43
CA ILE A 182 -5.37 7.66 10.41
C ILE A 182 -5.13 8.12 11.82
N ARG A 183 -4.00 7.78 12.44
CA ARG A 183 -3.72 8.07 13.85
C ARG A 183 -2.35 8.69 14.02
N GLY A 184 -2.21 9.60 14.97
CA GLY A 184 -0.91 10.18 15.27
C GLY A 184 0.06 9.12 15.81
N MET A 185 1.33 9.19 15.45
CA MET A 185 2.35 8.28 15.98
C MET A 185 2.39 8.29 17.51
N SER A 186 2.21 9.45 18.13
CA SER A 186 2.11 9.64 19.58
C SER A 186 1.00 8.79 20.21
N GLU A 187 -0.17 8.77 19.57
CA GLU A 187 -1.33 7.99 19.97
C GLU A 187 -1.08 6.49 19.86
N VAL A 188 -0.49 6.05 18.74
CA VAL A 188 -0.14 4.64 18.50
C VAL A 188 0.88 4.15 19.53
N LEU A 189 1.91 4.93 19.82
CA LEU A 189 2.93 4.59 20.83
C LEU A 189 2.33 4.49 22.24
N SER A 190 1.38 5.36 22.58
CA SER A 190 0.67 5.31 23.87
C SER A 190 -0.09 4.02 24.06
N GLU A 191 -0.81 3.59 23.02
CA GLU A 191 -1.55 2.33 23.02
C GLU A 191 -0.64 1.13 23.20
N ILE A 192 0.49 1.11 22.48
CA ILE A 192 1.48 0.02 22.56
C ILE A 192 2.14 -0.03 23.94
N MET A 193 2.50 1.13 24.52
CA MET A 193 3.17 1.20 25.81
C MET A 193 2.21 1.04 27.00
N GLY A 194 0.90 1.20 26.80
CA GLY A 194 -0.11 1.17 27.85
C GLY A 194 0.04 2.30 28.87
N VAL A 195 0.66 3.42 28.47
CA VAL A 195 0.91 4.59 29.30
C VAL A 195 0.28 5.79 28.63
N GLU A 196 -0.53 6.56 29.37
CA GLU A 196 -1.06 7.83 28.87
C GLU A 196 0.09 8.80 28.60
N MET A 197 0.04 9.51 27.47
CA MET A 197 1.07 10.49 27.14
C MET A 197 1.23 11.51 28.26
N PRO A 198 2.46 11.99 28.51
CA PRO A 198 2.68 13.10 29.42
C PRO A 198 1.80 14.28 29.02
N PRO A 199 1.07 14.92 29.95
CA PRO A 199 0.29 16.11 29.64
C PRO A 199 1.22 17.21 29.10
N GLY A 200 0.98 17.64 27.85
CA GLY A 200 1.77 18.68 27.17
C GLY A 200 2.35 18.33 25.80
N MET A 201 2.17 17.11 25.29
CA MET A 201 2.31 16.88 23.85
C MET A 201 1.05 17.38 23.14
N ASP A 202 1.16 18.53 22.47
CA ASP A 202 0.09 19.00 21.58
C ASP A 202 0.04 18.11 20.34
N THR A 203 -1.12 17.50 20.09
CA THR A 203 -1.38 16.71 18.89
C THR A 203 -1.27 17.54 17.60
N GLN A 204 -1.17 18.86 17.72
CA GLN A 204 -0.97 19.79 16.60
C GLN A 204 0.46 19.80 16.06
N ASP A 205 1.45 19.35 16.85
CA ASP A 205 2.86 19.25 16.45
C ASP A 205 3.22 17.87 15.85
N GLU A 206 2.24 17.00 15.66
CA GLU A 206 2.41 15.68 15.11
C GLU A 206 2.87 15.76 13.64
N LYS A 207 4.07 15.24 13.36
CA LYS A 207 4.67 15.23 12.01
C LYS A 207 4.47 13.91 11.27
N MET A 208 4.09 12.86 11.98
CA MET A 208 4.00 11.50 11.45
C MET A 208 2.72 10.83 11.95
N PHE A 209 2.02 10.19 11.02
CA PHE A 209 0.78 9.49 11.26
C PHE A 209 0.88 8.07 10.71
N VAL A 210 0.09 7.17 11.28
CA VAL A 210 -0.07 5.79 10.80
C VAL A 210 -1.44 5.69 10.16
N ALA A 211 -1.51 5.16 8.95
CA ALA A 211 -2.74 4.83 8.25
C ALA A 211 -2.87 3.31 8.10
N THR A 212 -3.98 2.77 8.61
CA THR A 212 -4.29 1.33 8.60
C THR A 212 -5.81 1.12 8.68
N VAL A 213 -6.24 -0.10 9.00
CA VAL A 213 -7.64 -0.48 9.27
C VAL A 213 -7.76 -1.05 10.69
N PRO A 214 -8.96 -1.16 11.29
CA PRO A 214 -9.12 -1.47 12.71
C PRO A 214 -8.51 -2.80 13.18
N ASP A 215 -8.43 -3.80 12.29
CA ASP A 215 -7.83 -5.10 12.60
C ASP A 215 -6.31 -5.15 12.36
N LYS A 216 -5.72 -4.07 11.82
CA LYS A 216 -4.29 -3.90 11.52
C LYS A 216 -3.72 -4.99 10.58
N ILE A 217 -4.59 -5.62 9.78
CA ILE A 217 -4.21 -6.67 8.83
C ILE A 217 -4.35 -6.12 7.41
N HIS A 218 -3.35 -6.22 6.54
CA HIS A 218 -3.45 -5.71 5.16
C HIS A 218 -3.96 -4.25 5.02
N GLY A 219 -3.76 -3.42 6.04
CA GLY A 219 -4.34 -2.08 6.14
C GLY A 219 -3.73 -1.03 5.22
N ALA A 220 -2.60 -1.30 4.57
CA ALA A 220 -2.07 -0.42 3.51
C ALA A 220 -3.03 -0.28 2.32
N GLY A 221 -4.05 -1.17 2.24
CA GLY A 221 -5.16 -1.09 1.29
C GLY A 221 -5.92 0.24 1.29
N VAL A 222 -5.88 1.00 2.40
CA VAL A 222 -6.53 2.31 2.51
C VAL A 222 -6.04 3.34 1.49
N ILE A 223 -4.83 3.19 0.94
CA ILE A 223 -4.31 4.04 -0.14
C ILE A 223 -5.24 4.03 -1.37
N ALA A 224 -5.93 2.92 -1.59
CA ALA A 224 -6.86 2.78 -2.71
C ALA A 224 -8.26 3.32 -2.39
N TYR A 225 -8.56 3.70 -1.15
CA TYR A 225 -9.92 4.12 -0.77
C TYR A 225 -10.30 5.46 -1.39
N PRO A 226 -11.58 5.64 -1.75
CA PRO A 226 -12.08 6.94 -2.19
C PRO A 226 -11.82 8.01 -1.11
N ASN A 227 -11.36 9.18 -1.54
CA ASN A 227 -11.09 10.36 -0.70
C ASN A 227 -10.04 10.17 0.41
N PHE A 228 -9.34 9.03 0.47
CA PHE A 228 -8.35 8.78 1.52
C PHE A 228 -7.28 9.87 1.57
N PHE A 229 -6.80 10.33 0.42
CA PHE A 229 -5.73 11.31 0.38
C PHE A 229 -6.20 12.70 0.85
N GLU A 230 -7.42 13.10 0.47
CA GLU A 230 -8.03 14.35 0.93
C GLU A 230 -8.27 14.33 2.45
N GLU A 231 -8.82 13.23 2.98
CA GLU A 231 -9.06 13.06 4.42
C GLU A 231 -7.75 13.05 5.23
N ALA A 232 -6.71 12.40 4.69
CA ALA A 232 -5.37 12.44 5.26
C ALA A 232 -4.77 13.85 5.24
N ALA A 233 -4.89 14.57 4.12
CA ALA A 233 -4.43 15.95 3.98
C ALA A 233 -5.10 16.89 4.99
N GLU A 234 -6.41 16.75 5.20
CA GLU A 234 -7.16 17.53 6.19
C GLU A 234 -6.64 17.28 7.61
N LYS A 235 -6.31 16.03 7.93
CA LYS A 235 -5.80 15.65 9.26
C LYS A 235 -4.34 16.07 9.49
N ILE A 236 -3.48 15.95 8.47
CA ILE A 236 -2.04 16.31 8.53
C ILE A 236 -1.86 17.83 8.41
N GLY A 237 -2.78 18.51 7.73
CA GLY A 237 -2.78 19.94 7.50
C GLY A 237 -1.76 20.37 6.45
N GLY A 238 -1.81 19.75 5.26
CA GLY A 238 -1.01 20.10 4.08
C GLY A 238 -0.50 18.89 3.31
N ASP A 239 0.43 19.15 2.36
CA ASP A 239 1.10 18.13 1.55
C ASP A 239 1.88 17.14 2.45
N TYR A 240 2.00 15.90 2.00
CA TYR A 240 2.65 14.86 2.79
C TYR A 240 3.23 13.74 1.92
N TYR A 241 4.23 13.07 2.48
CA TYR A 241 4.79 11.84 1.95
C TYR A 241 4.06 10.62 2.48
N VAL A 242 3.91 9.60 1.65
CA VAL A 242 3.43 8.27 2.03
C VAL A 242 4.60 7.31 1.98
N LEU A 243 4.91 6.71 3.12
CA LEU A 243 5.98 5.74 3.29
C LEU A 243 5.33 4.38 3.55
N PRO A 244 5.47 3.41 2.64
CA PRO A 244 5.06 2.03 2.89
C PRO A 244 5.85 1.47 4.07
N SER A 245 5.17 1.18 5.17
CA SER A 245 5.82 0.49 6.31
C SER A 245 5.73 -1.02 6.14
N SER A 246 4.59 -1.50 5.64
CA SER A 246 4.35 -2.90 5.28
C SER A 246 3.06 -2.98 4.46
N ILE A 247 2.62 -4.18 4.09
CA ILE A 247 1.26 -4.40 3.58
C ILE A 247 0.17 -4.10 4.62
N HIS A 248 0.52 -4.02 5.91
CA HIS A 248 -0.43 -3.83 7.01
C HIS A 248 -0.73 -2.36 7.32
N GLU A 249 0.17 -1.44 6.98
CA GLU A 249 0.03 -0.02 7.29
C GLU A 249 1.01 0.83 6.48
N VAL A 250 0.66 2.10 6.31
CA VAL A 250 1.56 3.12 5.73
C VAL A 250 1.73 4.29 6.68
N LEU A 251 2.91 4.88 6.66
CA LEU A 251 3.22 6.09 7.42
C LEU A 251 2.97 7.31 6.54
N LEU A 252 2.31 8.32 7.11
CA LEU A 252 2.08 9.60 6.48
C LEU A 252 2.95 10.64 7.18
N VAL A 253 3.87 11.27 6.45
CA VAL A 253 4.85 12.22 6.98
C VAL A 253 4.59 13.58 6.37
N LYS A 254 4.31 14.58 7.21
CA LYS A 254 4.05 15.95 6.75
C LYS A 254 5.22 16.48 5.92
N ASP A 255 4.93 17.03 4.73
CA ASP A 255 5.93 17.70 3.91
C ASP A 255 6.11 19.14 4.39
N ASN A 256 7.11 19.36 5.23
CA ASN A 256 7.48 20.67 5.75
C ASN A 256 8.89 21.11 5.30
N GLY A 257 9.48 20.37 4.35
CA GLY A 257 10.86 20.59 3.88
C GLY A 257 11.97 20.17 4.84
N ASP A 258 11.67 19.50 5.96
CA ASP A 258 12.69 19.04 6.92
C ASP A 258 13.47 17.82 6.40
N MET A 259 12.88 17.01 5.52
CA MET A 259 13.44 15.75 5.02
C MET A 259 13.45 15.72 3.50
N SER A 260 14.54 15.22 2.91
CA SER A 260 14.60 15.00 1.47
C SER A 260 13.98 13.66 1.09
N VAL A 261 13.51 13.53 -0.16
CA VAL A 261 12.99 12.26 -0.71
C VAL A 261 14.01 11.14 -0.55
N LYS A 262 15.29 11.43 -0.78
CA LYS A 262 16.38 10.44 -0.64
C LYS A 262 16.55 9.94 0.78
N ASP A 263 16.38 10.80 1.78
CA ASP A 263 16.46 10.40 3.18
C ASP A 263 15.29 9.49 3.55
N LEU A 264 14.07 9.83 3.08
CA LEU A 264 12.87 9.02 3.30
C LEU A 264 12.98 7.65 2.61
N GLU A 265 13.44 7.60 1.36
CA GLU A 265 13.66 6.33 0.64
C GLU A 265 14.70 5.46 1.34
N ALA A 266 15.78 6.06 1.82
CA ALA A 266 16.81 5.33 2.56
C ALA A 266 16.24 4.73 3.86
N MET A 267 15.35 5.44 4.55
CA MET A 267 14.66 4.92 5.74
C MET A 267 13.74 3.74 5.40
N VAL A 268 12.93 3.85 4.34
CA VAL A 268 12.04 2.75 3.93
C VAL A 268 12.85 1.50 3.57
N ARG A 269 13.92 1.64 2.77
CA ARG A 269 14.79 0.52 2.40
C ARG A 269 15.46 -0.14 3.60
N ASP A 270 16.02 0.64 4.52
CA ASP A 270 16.70 0.11 5.72
C ASP A 270 15.72 -0.68 6.62
N VAL A 271 14.50 -0.17 6.80
CA VAL A 271 13.45 -0.85 7.57
C VAL A 271 13.00 -2.13 6.87
N ASN A 272 12.78 -2.10 5.55
CA ASN A 272 12.42 -3.28 4.77
C ASN A 272 13.52 -4.36 4.85
N GLU A 273 14.78 -3.98 4.70
CA GLU A 273 15.91 -4.94 4.72
C GLU A 273 16.17 -5.56 6.09
N THR A 274 15.85 -4.85 7.19
CA THR A 274 16.28 -5.26 8.53
C THR A 274 15.16 -5.64 9.50
N GLN A 275 13.96 -5.08 9.35
CA GLN A 275 12.86 -5.22 10.32
C GLN A 275 11.58 -5.85 9.75
N VAL A 276 11.36 -5.82 8.45
CA VAL A 276 10.10 -6.30 7.83
C VAL A 276 10.34 -7.62 7.11
N ALA A 277 9.51 -8.62 7.42
CA ALA A 277 9.57 -9.91 6.74
C ALA A 277 9.33 -9.73 5.22
N PRO A 278 10.05 -10.44 4.34
CA PRO A 278 9.90 -10.28 2.89
C PRO A 278 8.45 -10.37 2.39
N GLU A 279 7.64 -11.23 3.01
CA GLU A 279 6.23 -11.42 2.70
C GLU A 279 5.31 -10.25 3.13
N GLU A 280 5.75 -9.44 4.08
CA GLU A 280 5.01 -8.28 4.61
C GLU A 280 5.43 -6.95 3.97
N GLN A 281 6.51 -6.94 3.18
CA GLN A 281 7.00 -5.75 2.51
C GLN A 281 6.07 -5.33 1.35
N LEU A 282 5.81 -4.03 1.24
CA LEU A 282 4.99 -3.45 0.17
C LEU A 282 5.85 -2.95 -1.00
N THR A 283 6.55 -1.83 -0.86
CA THR A 283 7.52 -1.32 -1.86
C THR A 283 8.65 -0.58 -1.14
N ASP A 284 9.74 -0.32 -1.87
CA ASP A 284 10.89 0.45 -1.40
C ASP A 284 10.84 1.92 -1.83
N HIS A 285 9.72 2.34 -2.44
CA HIS A 285 9.51 3.68 -2.96
C HIS A 285 8.73 4.54 -1.96
N VAL A 286 9.03 5.83 -1.99
CA VAL A 286 8.27 6.86 -1.27
C VAL A 286 7.35 7.55 -2.25
N TYR A 287 6.15 7.90 -1.79
CA TYR A 287 5.17 8.64 -2.58
C TYR A 287 4.91 10.00 -1.95
N HIS A 288 4.34 10.90 -2.74
CA HIS A 288 3.93 12.23 -2.31
C HIS A 288 2.48 12.48 -2.72
N TYR A 289 1.73 13.16 -1.86
CA TYR A 289 0.43 13.71 -2.18
C TYR A 289 0.47 15.23 -2.15
N ASP A 290 0.15 15.83 -3.29
CA ASP A 290 0.01 17.28 -3.48
C ASP A 290 -1.46 17.67 -3.31
N CYS A 291 -1.76 18.37 -2.22
CA CYS A 291 -3.12 18.75 -1.85
C CYS A 291 -3.70 19.83 -2.77
N LYS A 292 -2.87 20.59 -3.47
CA LYS A 292 -3.33 21.66 -4.36
C LYS A 292 -3.77 21.10 -5.70
N GLU A 293 -2.99 20.16 -6.23
CA GLU A 293 -3.24 19.54 -7.52
C GLU A 293 -4.06 18.24 -7.40
N HIS A 294 -4.28 17.73 -6.18
CA HIS A 294 -4.92 16.45 -5.89
C HIS A 294 -4.24 15.27 -6.61
N VAL A 295 -2.91 15.21 -6.52
CA VAL A 295 -2.12 14.18 -7.20
C VAL A 295 -1.33 13.36 -6.20
N PHE A 296 -1.55 12.04 -6.24
CA PHE A 296 -0.70 11.04 -5.63
C PHE A 296 0.25 10.46 -6.67
N GLU A 297 1.55 10.49 -6.40
CA GLU A 297 2.58 9.95 -7.29
C GLU A 297 3.84 9.54 -6.52
N MET A 298 4.74 8.78 -7.15
CA MET A 298 6.06 8.52 -6.58
C MET A 298 6.83 9.83 -6.34
N ALA A 299 7.61 9.91 -5.27
CA ALA A 299 8.27 11.13 -4.83
C ALA A 299 9.33 11.64 -5.83
N ASP A 300 9.96 10.75 -6.60
CA ASP A 300 10.88 11.11 -7.69
C ASP A 300 10.15 11.78 -8.88
N LYS A 301 8.93 11.33 -9.20
CA LYS A 301 8.06 11.98 -10.18
C LYS A 301 7.61 13.36 -9.69
N TYR A 302 7.28 13.48 -8.40
CA TYR A 302 6.97 14.77 -7.78
C TYR A 302 8.14 15.76 -7.89
N GLU A 303 9.37 15.36 -7.52
CA GLU A 303 10.56 16.21 -7.68
C GLU A 303 10.77 16.63 -9.15
N SER A 304 10.55 15.70 -10.09
CA SER A 304 10.65 15.98 -11.52
C SER A 304 9.59 16.99 -11.98
N ARG A 305 8.35 16.83 -11.54
CA ARG A 305 7.23 17.74 -11.83
C ARG A 305 7.48 19.15 -11.30
N LEU A 306 8.01 19.27 -10.08
CA LEU A 306 8.39 20.57 -9.52
C LEU A 306 9.51 21.23 -10.32
N ALA A 307 10.55 20.48 -10.70
CA ALA A 307 11.67 21.00 -11.49
C ALA A 307 11.21 21.50 -12.87
N GLU A 308 10.26 20.80 -13.51
CA GLU A 308 9.63 21.23 -14.76
C GLU A 308 8.82 22.52 -14.58
N LYS A 309 7.96 22.60 -13.55
CA LYS A 309 7.20 23.83 -13.23
C LYS A 309 8.12 25.02 -12.96
N GLU A 310 9.22 24.83 -12.25
CA GLU A 310 10.22 25.89 -12.03
C GLU A 310 10.96 26.31 -13.30
N ALA A 311 11.21 25.38 -14.22
CA ALA A 311 11.82 25.70 -15.52
C ALA A 311 10.85 26.52 -16.39
N GLU A 312 9.58 26.11 -16.47
CA GLU A 312 8.54 26.83 -17.21
C GLU A 312 8.27 28.22 -16.62
N GLY A 313 8.19 28.32 -15.28
CA GLY A 313 8.06 29.60 -14.57
C GLY A 313 9.21 30.54 -14.90
N ARG A 314 10.46 30.05 -14.83
CA ARG A 314 11.65 30.86 -15.17
C ARG A 314 11.68 31.31 -16.62
N ASP A 315 11.24 30.49 -17.56
CA ASP A 315 11.22 30.87 -18.98
C ASP A 315 10.08 31.85 -19.28
N SER A 316 8.92 31.71 -18.64
CA SER A 316 7.83 32.70 -18.71
C SER A 316 8.22 34.06 -18.10
N ASP A 317 8.94 34.07 -16.98
CA ASP A 317 9.45 35.30 -16.35
C ASP A 317 10.51 35.98 -17.22
N LYS A 318 11.41 35.21 -17.85
CA LYS A 318 12.40 35.76 -18.80
C LYS A 318 11.71 36.37 -20.01
N ASP A 319 10.69 35.73 -20.57
CA ASP A 319 9.94 36.26 -21.72
C ASP A 319 9.18 37.54 -21.35
N SER A 320 8.59 37.60 -20.15
CA SER A 320 7.96 38.80 -19.60
C SER A 320 8.96 39.95 -19.42
N LEU A 321 10.14 39.68 -18.85
CA LEU A 321 11.20 40.68 -18.68
C LEU A 321 11.75 41.18 -20.02
N LEU A 322 11.94 40.30 -21.00
CA LEU A 322 12.36 40.67 -22.36
C LEU A 322 11.30 41.52 -23.08
N GLY A 323 10.01 41.20 -22.89
CA GLY A 323 8.89 42.01 -23.38
C GLY A 323 8.91 43.42 -22.79
N ASN A 324 9.07 43.53 -21.46
CA ASN A 324 9.14 44.81 -20.75
C ASN A 324 10.37 45.65 -21.16
N LEU A 325 11.52 45.02 -21.42
CA LEU A 325 12.72 45.68 -21.93
C LEU A 325 12.54 46.22 -23.36
N LYS A 326 11.88 45.47 -24.25
CA LYS A 326 11.56 45.92 -25.60
C LYS A 326 10.59 47.10 -25.57
N ALA A 327 9.53 47.01 -24.77
CA ALA A 327 8.55 48.10 -24.60
C ALA A 327 9.21 49.39 -24.10
N LYS A 328 10.06 49.31 -23.07
CA LYS A 328 10.83 50.48 -22.58
C LYS A 328 11.78 51.03 -23.62
N LYS A 329 12.43 50.18 -24.42
CA LYS A 329 13.33 50.64 -25.50
C LYS A 329 12.57 51.40 -26.59
N GLU A 330 11.37 50.96 -26.95
CA GLU A 330 10.51 51.65 -27.92
C GLU A 330 9.94 52.96 -27.36
N GLU A 331 9.59 53.00 -26.08
CA GLU A 331 9.12 54.21 -25.40
C GLU A 331 10.22 55.28 -25.34
N VAL A 332 11.44 54.90 -24.95
CA VAL A 332 12.61 55.79 -24.96
C VAL A 332 12.94 56.25 -26.38
N ALA A 333 12.84 55.37 -27.39
CA ALA A 333 13.07 55.76 -28.79
C ALA A 333 12.03 56.77 -29.30
N LYS A 334 10.77 56.65 -28.88
CA LYS A 334 9.70 57.61 -29.18
C LYS A 334 9.88 58.95 -28.46
N GLU A 335 10.30 58.94 -27.19
CA GLU A 335 10.60 60.19 -26.47
C GLU A 335 11.79 60.95 -27.07
N VAL A 336 12.82 60.23 -27.52
CA VAL A 336 13.99 60.83 -28.17
C VAL A 336 13.62 61.43 -29.53
N SER A 337 12.77 60.75 -30.32
CA SER A 337 12.30 61.27 -31.62
C SER A 337 11.36 62.47 -31.46
N ASP A 338 10.49 62.50 -30.45
CA ASP A 338 9.63 63.65 -30.16
C ASP A 338 10.42 64.87 -29.67
N LYS A 339 11.51 64.66 -28.92
CA LYS A 339 12.43 65.75 -28.51
C LYS A 339 13.21 66.31 -29.69
N THR A 340 13.72 65.46 -30.60
CA THR A 340 14.42 65.94 -31.81
C THR A 340 13.46 66.67 -32.76
N SER A 341 12.21 66.21 -32.87
CA SER A 341 11.18 66.87 -33.68
C SER A 341 10.81 68.27 -33.19
N LYS A 342 10.80 68.48 -31.86
CA LYS A 342 10.52 69.78 -31.23
C LYS A 342 11.71 70.76 -31.36
N GLU A 343 12.95 70.28 -31.29
CA GLU A 343 14.14 71.13 -31.53
C GLU A 343 14.26 71.58 -33.00
N VAL A 344 13.92 70.73 -33.97
CA VAL A 344 13.96 71.09 -35.40
C VAL A 344 12.85 72.10 -35.76
N LYS A 345 11.67 72.03 -35.10
CA LYS A 345 10.60 73.03 -35.26
C LYS A 345 10.91 74.39 -34.62
N ASN A 346 11.70 74.44 -33.55
CA ASN A 346 12.13 75.72 -32.96
C ASN A 346 13.22 76.40 -33.81
N LYS A 347 14.16 75.65 -34.42
CA LYS A 347 15.18 76.23 -35.30
C LYS A 347 14.66 76.73 -36.66
N SER A 348 13.53 76.20 -37.14
CA SER A 348 12.92 76.65 -38.40
C SER A 348 12.05 77.91 -38.25
N ARG A 349 11.77 78.35 -37.02
CA ARG A 349 11.00 79.57 -36.74
C ARG A 349 11.85 80.82 -36.50
N GLU A 350 13.16 80.66 -36.31
CA GLU A 350 14.11 81.78 -36.13
C GLU A 350 14.84 82.17 -37.44
N GLY A 351 14.51 81.53 -38.57
CA GLY A 351 15.14 81.78 -39.88
C GLY A 351 14.40 82.77 -40.80
N GLU A 352 13.27 83.34 -40.40
CA GLU A 352 12.55 84.38 -41.16
C GLU A 352 12.53 85.70 -40.39
N THR A 353 13.70 86.28 -40.11
CA THR A 353 13.83 87.74 -39.99
C THR A 353 15.29 88.13 -40.20
N LEU A 354 15.49 89.00 -41.19
CA LEU A 354 16.67 89.78 -41.58
C LEU A 354 17.60 89.15 -42.62
#